data_AF-A0A482WXK9-F1
#
_entry.id   AF-A0A482WXK9-F1
#
_cell.length_a   1.000
_cell.length_b   1.000
_cell.length_c   1.000
_cell.angle_alpha   90.00
_cell.angle_beta   90.00
_cell.angle_gamma   90.00
#
_symmetry.space_group_name_H-M   'P 1'
#
loop_
_entity.id
_entity.type
_entity.pdbx_description
1 polymer ?
#
loop_
_entity_poly.entity_id
_entity_poly.type
_entity_poly.pdbx_seq_one_letter_code
_entity_poly.pdbx_strand_id
1 'polypeptide(L)'
;MYLFMAEVTHAIVVTQESNVCKSDVNILKCLANGTAVISFNWIEHNVKSNEMTRPDVWEVHGTEGFPNSEAFMKSRINAQKLSL
;
A
#
# COMPACT_ATOMS: atom_id res chain seq x y z
N MET A 1 -1.86 3.88 29.33
CA MET A 1 -3.08 3.92 28.50
C MET A 1 -2.63 4.20 27.07
N TYR A 2 -2.29 3.15 26.32
CA TYR A 2 -1.89 3.29 24.92
C TYR A 2 -3.16 3.27 24.08
N LEU A 3 -3.48 4.42 23.49
CA LEU A 3 -4.52 4.54 22.48
C LEU A 3 -4.11 3.60 21.34
N PHE A 4 -4.81 2.47 21.19
CA PHE A 4 -4.79 1.69 19.96
C PHE A 4 -5.30 2.62 18.85
N MET A 5 -4.39 3.32 18.16
CA MET A 5 -4.70 3.76 16.80
C MET A 5 -4.95 2.45 16.05
N ALA A 6 -6.21 2.20 15.69
CA ALA A 6 -6.58 1.05 14.87
C ALA A 6 -5.53 0.88 13.78
N GLU A 7 -4.88 -0.29 13.74
CA GLU A 7 -3.73 -0.53 12.88
C GLU A 7 -4.08 -0.15 11.44
N VAL A 8 -3.35 0.80 10.86
CA VAL A 8 -3.55 1.21 9.48
C VAL A 8 -3.20 0.02 8.59
N THR A 9 -4.21 -0.65 8.06
CA THR A 9 -4.06 -1.84 7.21
C THR A 9 -3.75 -1.49 5.76
N HIS A 10 -4.27 -0.35 5.29
CA HIS A 10 -4.10 0.13 3.92
C HIS A 10 -3.76 1.62 3.91
N ALA A 11 -2.76 2.00 3.12
CA ALA A 11 -2.43 3.38 2.80
C ALA A 11 -2.74 3.64 1.32
N ILE A 12 -3.61 4.60 1.03
CA ILE A 12 -3.96 4.98 -0.34
C ILE A 12 -3.04 6.12 -0.79
N VAL A 13 -2.38 5.94 -1.94
CA VAL A 13 -1.35 6.89 -2.43
C VAL A 13 -1.55 7.21 -3.90
N VAL A 14 -1.20 8.45 -4.29
CA VAL A 14 -1.18 8.83 -5.70
C VAL A 14 -0.01 8.13 -6.39
N THR A 15 -0.27 7.53 -7.55
CA THR A 15 0.72 6.79 -8.34
C THR A 15 0.91 7.42 -9.71
N GLN A 16 2.11 7.24 -10.29
CA GLN A 16 2.40 7.58 -11.68
C GLN A 16 1.97 6.45 -12.64
N GLU A 17 2.15 6.65 -13.96
CA GLU A 17 1.71 5.74 -15.04
C GLU A 17 2.25 4.30 -14.93
N SER A 18 3.30 4.05 -14.12
CA SER A 18 3.89 2.73 -13.85
C SER A 18 3.48 2.10 -12.51
N ASN A 19 2.42 2.60 -11.88
CA ASN A 19 1.96 2.16 -10.54
C ASN A 19 3.07 2.26 -9.47
N VAL A 20 3.86 3.34 -9.54
CA VAL A 20 4.88 3.70 -8.54
C VAL A 20 4.45 4.95 -7.79
N CYS A 21 4.89 5.08 -6.53
CA CYS A 21 4.60 6.24 -5.69
C CYS A 21 5.86 7.07 -5.40
N LYS A 22 5.70 8.30 -4.88
CA LYS A 22 6.82 9.07 -4.32
C LYS A 22 7.38 8.36 -3.10
N SER A 23 8.69 8.44 -2.91
CA SER A 23 9.30 8.03 -1.65
C SER A 23 9.16 9.15 -0.61
N ASP A 24 8.51 8.85 0.50
CA ASP A 24 8.49 9.73 1.68
C ASP A 24 8.52 8.92 2.99
N VAL A 25 8.58 9.62 4.12
CA VAL A 25 8.66 9.01 5.45
C VAL A 25 7.43 8.15 5.77
N ASN A 26 6.24 8.50 5.28
CA ASN A 26 5.03 7.72 5.51
C ASN A 26 5.05 6.42 4.71
N ILE A 27 5.54 6.44 3.48
CA ILE A 27 5.75 5.23 2.67
C ILE A 27 6.74 4.28 3.34
N LEU A 28 7.83 4.81 3.90
CA LEU A 28 8.79 4.00 4.65
C LEU A 28 8.18 3.40 5.93
N LYS A 29 7.33 4.15 6.64
CA LYS A 29 6.58 3.61 7.79
C LYS A 29 5.61 2.50 7.38
N CYS A 30 4.93 2.63 6.24
CA CYS A 30 4.06 1.58 5.71
C CYS A 30 4.85 0.31 5.43
N LEU A 31 6.03 0.44 4.81
CA LEU A 31 6.97 -0.68 4.60
C LEU A 31 7.49 -1.29 5.91
N ALA A 32 7.74 -0.49 6.94
CA ALA A 32 8.19 -1.03 8.23
C ALA A 32 7.08 -1.82 8.94
N ASN A 33 5.83 -1.40 8.79
CA ASN A 33 4.68 -1.98 9.47
C ASN A 33 3.97 -3.08 8.68
N GLY A 34 4.36 -3.34 7.42
CA GLY A 34 3.63 -4.26 6.55
C GLY A 34 2.25 -3.76 6.13
N THR A 35 2.02 -2.45 6.17
CA THR A 35 0.80 -1.81 5.68
C THR A 35 0.72 -1.97 4.16
N ALA A 36 -0.44 -2.39 3.64
CA ALA A 36 -0.66 -2.49 2.21
C ALA A 36 -0.69 -1.08 1.59
N VAL A 37 0.18 -0.80 0.63
CA VAL A 37 0.22 0.51 -0.04
C VAL A 37 -0.45 0.38 -1.40
N ILE A 38 -1.61 1.02 -1.54
CA ILE A 38 -2.54 0.82 -2.66
C ILE A 38 -2.63 2.10 -3.50
N SER A 39 -2.66 1.95 -4.82
CA SER A 39 -2.86 3.07 -5.74
C SER A 39 -4.22 3.74 -5.55
N PHE A 40 -4.25 5.07 -5.60
CA PHE A 40 -5.47 5.87 -5.65
C PHE A 40 -6.38 5.50 -6.83
N ASN A 41 -5.83 4.95 -7.90
CA ASN A 41 -6.59 4.48 -9.05
C ASN A 41 -7.60 3.38 -8.67
N TRP A 42 -7.36 2.65 -7.57
CA TRP A 42 -8.33 1.69 -7.01
C TRP A 42 -9.63 2.39 -6.58
N ILE A 43 -9.51 3.54 -5.91
CA ILE A 43 -10.66 4.34 -5.50
C ILE A 43 -11.38 4.89 -6.73
N GLU A 44 -10.65 5.45 -7.69
CA GLU A 44 -11.25 5.94 -8.93
C GLU A 44 -11.98 4.85 -9.70
N HIS A 45 -11.39 3.66 -9.78
CA HIS A 45 -12.00 2.51 -10.43
C HIS A 45 -13.29 2.11 -9.74
N ASN A 46 -13.26 1.90 -8.42
CA ASN A 46 -14.43 1.44 -7.65
C ASN A 46 -15.59 2.46 -7.68
N VAL A 47 -15.28 3.76 -7.67
CA VAL A 47 -16.30 4.82 -7.81
C VAL A 47 -16.92 4.79 -9.21
N LYS A 48 -16.11 4.59 -10.26
CA LYS A 48 -16.60 4.54 -11.66
C LYS A 48 -17.39 3.26 -11.96
N SER A 49 -16.95 2.11 -11.44
CA SER A 49 -17.61 0.83 -11.65
C SER A 49 -18.79 0.60 -10.71
N ASN A 50 -18.89 1.37 -9.62
CA ASN A 50 -19.84 1.13 -8.53
C ASN A 50 -19.67 -0.26 -7.90
N GLU A 51 -18.44 -0.77 -7.84
CA GLU A 51 -18.09 -2.07 -7.29
C GLU A 51 -16.84 -1.96 -6.40
N MET A 52 -16.82 -2.72 -5.30
CA MET A 52 -15.64 -2.81 -4.44
C MET A 52 -14.73 -3.95 -4.91
N THR A 53 -13.75 -3.62 -5.75
CA THR A 53 -12.75 -4.61 -6.20
C THR A 53 -11.68 -4.86 -5.13
N ARG A 54 -11.00 -6.01 -5.23
CA ARG A 54 -9.92 -6.36 -4.28
C ARG A 54 -8.76 -5.34 -4.36
N PRO A 55 -8.25 -4.83 -3.23
CA PRO A 55 -7.19 -3.82 -3.25
C PRO A 55 -5.81 -4.37 -3.63
N ASP A 56 -5.54 -5.66 -3.42
CA ASP A 56 -4.20 -6.24 -3.60
C ASP A 56 -3.71 -6.21 -5.06
N VAL A 57 -4.62 -6.20 -6.04
CA VAL A 57 -4.25 -6.06 -7.47
C VAL A 57 -3.85 -4.63 -7.85
N TRP A 58 -4.04 -3.68 -6.93
CA TRP A 58 -3.68 -2.27 -7.06
C TRP A 58 -2.54 -1.89 -6.11
N GLU A 59 -1.86 -2.87 -5.51
CA GLU A 59 -0.70 -2.64 -4.65
C GLU A 59 0.43 -1.98 -5.46
N VAL A 60 1.09 -1.00 -4.87
CA VAL A 60 2.13 -0.20 -5.53
C VAL A 60 3.37 -1.05 -5.80
N HIS A 61 3.95 -0.92 -7.00
CA HIS A 61 5.09 -1.73 -7.45
C HIS A 61 6.46 -1.15 -7.10
N GLY A 62 6.53 -0.12 -6.27
CA GLY A 62 7.79 0.54 -5.95
C GLY A 62 7.65 2.04 -5.72
N THR A 63 8.81 2.68 -5.59
CA THR A 63 8.90 4.13 -5.49
C THR A 63 9.56 4.70 -6.74
N GLU A 64 9.43 6.00 -6.99
CA GLU A 64 10.11 6.68 -8.10
C GLU A 64 11.62 6.38 -8.16
N GLY A 65 12.29 6.34 -7.00
CA GLY A 65 13.73 6.03 -6.89
C GLY A 65 14.06 4.53 -6.90
N PHE A 66 13.06 3.66 -6.78
CA PHE A 66 13.24 2.21 -6.79
C PHE A 66 11.99 1.52 -7.39
N PRO A 67 11.80 1.62 -8.72
CA PRO A 67 10.63 1.05 -9.39
C PRO A 67 10.74 -0.48 -9.51
N ASN A 68 9.61 -1.13 -9.78
CA ASN A 68 9.50 -2.60 -9.94
C ASN A 68 10.08 -3.40 -8.76
N SER A 69 9.91 -2.85 -7.55
CA SER A 69 10.30 -3.47 -6.31
C SER A 69 9.17 -4.31 -5.75
N GLU A 70 9.47 -5.54 -5.37
CA GLU A 70 8.57 -6.38 -4.59
C GLU A 70 8.55 -6.01 -3.09
N ALA A 71 9.19 -4.90 -2.68
CA ALA A 71 9.36 -4.54 -1.28
C ALA A 71 8.03 -4.37 -0.53
N PHE A 72 7.02 -3.75 -1.15
CA PHE A 72 5.70 -3.57 -0.54
C PHE A 72 5.01 -4.90 -0.25
N MET A 73 4.89 -5.75 -1.28
CA MET A 73 4.31 -7.09 -1.14
C MET A 73 5.09 -7.94 -0.13
N LYS A 74 6.42 -7.96 -0.20
CA LYS A 74 7.28 -8.72 0.73
C LYS A 74 7.14 -8.24 2.17
N SER A 75 7.14 -6.93 2.38
CA SER A 75 6.94 -6.31 3.69
C SER A 75 5.61 -6.78 4.31
N ARG A 76 4.51 -6.67 3.57
CA ARG A 76 3.19 -7.11 4.03
C ARG A 76 3.13 -8.59 4.36
N ILE A 77 3.65 -9.45 3.48
CA ILE A 77 3.70 -10.91 3.73
C ILE A 77 4.52 -11.23 4.98
N ASN A 78 5.65 -10.54 5.18
CA ASN A 78 6.50 -10.76 6.36
C ASN A 78 5.80 -10.33 7.65
N ALA A 79 5.10 -9.20 7.64
CA ALA A 79 4.32 -8.76 8.81
C ALA A 79 3.19 -9.74 9.15
N GLN A 80 2.48 -10.27 8.13
CA GLN A 80 1.45 -11.29 8.32
C GLN A 80 1.99 -12.60 8.91
N LYS A 81 3.23 -12.99 8.59
CA LYS A 81 3.87 -14.17 9.18
C LYS A 81 4.26 -13.98 10.64
N LEU A 82 4.55 -12.74 11.06
CA LEU A 82 4.93 -12.42 12.42
C LEU A 82 3.73 -12.27 13.36
N SER A 83 2.53 -12.07 12.81
CA SER A 83 1.28 -11.96 13.55
C SER A 83 0.51 -13.29 13.70
N LEU A 84 1.03 -14.38 13.11
CA LEU A 84 0.54 -15.76 13.23
C LEU A 84 1.34 -16.52 14.28
#